data_AF-A0A1A9HL33-F1
#
_entry.id   AF-A0A1A9HL33-F1
#
_cell.length_a   1.000
_cell.length_b   1.000
_cell.length_c   1.000
_cell.angle_alpha   90.00
_cell.angle_beta   90.00
_cell.angle_gamma   90.00
#
_symmetry.space_group_name_H-M   'P 1'
#
loop_
_entity.id
_entity.type
_entity.pdbx_description
1 polymer ?
#
loop_
_entity_poly.entity_id
_entity_poly.type
_entity_poly.pdbx_seq_one_letter_code
_entity_poly.pdbx_strand_id
1 'polypeptide(L)'
;MIRSTLVGMLFGVCAAAGVHAQVWKCTTDGKTHYSDQPCAAKGEQMKTQALQSNVIDTSADRAAAERSRAATEQQQANAAPAAAPAAPTNACPSDRDITAMETKASSISLSADAKRFIQDEIRRARQCQKGQGSYSASDWNVSKQAVDAQSSLTGGADARRRAEAMHSAANASEGDRIARQREADERNAQRRLNAQQPLRDR
;
A
#
# COMPACT_ATOMS: atom_id res chain seq x y z
N MET A 1 25.48 -67.21 -19.27
CA MET A 1 26.46 -66.79 -18.22
C MET A 1 27.37 -65.71 -18.80
N ILE A 2 27.00 -64.43 -18.68
CA ILE A 2 27.87 -63.29 -19.05
C ILE A 2 27.60 -62.12 -18.07
N ARG A 3 28.53 -61.98 -17.13
CA ARG A 3 29.15 -60.79 -16.52
C ARG A 3 28.31 -59.55 -16.16
N SER A 4 28.21 -59.33 -14.85
CA SER A 4 28.06 -58.03 -14.18
C SER A 4 28.98 -56.96 -14.76
N THR A 5 28.46 -55.74 -14.91
CA THR A 5 29.28 -54.52 -14.89
C THR A 5 28.53 -53.44 -14.13
N LEU A 6 29.10 -53.09 -12.99
CA LEU A 6 28.71 -52.03 -12.07
C LEU A 6 29.12 -50.69 -12.70
N VAL A 7 28.19 -49.77 -12.92
CA VAL A 7 28.51 -48.35 -13.17
C VAL A 7 27.70 -47.54 -12.18
N GLY A 8 28.38 -47.18 -11.08
CA GLY A 8 27.86 -46.27 -10.07
C GLY A 8 27.73 -44.87 -10.66
N MET A 9 26.49 -44.38 -10.77
CA MET A 9 26.21 -43.01 -11.13
C MET A 9 26.18 -42.18 -9.85
N LEU A 10 27.23 -41.36 -9.66
CA LEU A 10 27.34 -40.38 -8.59
C LEU A 10 26.12 -39.44 -8.61
N PHE A 11 25.28 -39.53 -7.59
CA PHE A 11 24.32 -38.47 -7.25
C PHE A 11 25.09 -37.32 -6.58
N GLY A 12 25.39 -36.29 -7.36
CA GLY A 12 25.91 -35.02 -6.87
C GLY A 12 24.85 -34.29 -6.06
N VAL A 13 24.90 -34.45 -4.73
CA VAL A 13 24.14 -33.64 -3.78
C VAL A 13 24.71 -32.23 -3.79
N CYS A 14 24.08 -31.31 -4.53
CA CYS A 14 24.28 -29.89 -4.33
C CYS A 14 23.64 -29.51 -2.98
N ALA A 15 24.45 -29.52 -1.92
CA ALA A 15 24.10 -28.88 -0.67
C ALA A 15 23.96 -27.37 -0.92
N ALA A 16 22.72 -26.89 -1.02
CA ALA A 16 22.43 -25.48 -0.90
C ALA A 16 22.80 -25.05 0.53
N ALA A 17 23.97 -24.44 0.68
CA ALA A 17 24.33 -23.74 1.90
C ALA A 17 23.32 -22.60 2.09
N GLY A 18 22.34 -22.81 2.97
CA GLY A 18 21.43 -21.77 3.41
C GLY A 18 22.25 -20.66 4.06
N VAL A 19 22.35 -19.52 3.40
CA VAL A 19 22.85 -18.30 4.02
C VAL A 19 21.78 -17.89 5.04
N HIS A 20 21.96 -18.29 6.30
CA HIS A 20 21.17 -17.78 7.39
C HIS A 20 21.47 -16.27 7.49
N ALA A 21 20.55 -15.43 7.03
CA ALA A 21 20.65 -13.98 7.18
C ALA A 21 20.67 -13.65 8.68
N GLN A 22 21.84 -13.32 9.21
CA GLN A 22 22.01 -12.89 10.58
C GLN A 22 21.86 -11.37 10.62
N VAL A 23 20.83 -10.89 11.31
CA VAL A 23 20.55 -9.47 11.43
C VAL A 23 21.31 -8.91 12.64
N TRP A 24 22.15 -7.93 12.41
CA TRP A 24 22.95 -7.23 13.40
C TRP A 24 22.32 -5.89 13.76
N LYS A 25 22.30 -5.57 15.05
CA LYS A 25 21.90 -4.25 15.55
C LYS A 25 23.16 -3.41 15.73
N CYS A 26 23.36 -2.45 14.84
CA CYS A 26 24.51 -1.55 14.83
C CYS A 26 24.12 -0.19 15.42
N THR A 27 24.95 0.36 16.31
CA THR A 27 24.76 1.73 16.82
C THR A 27 25.91 2.59 16.35
N THR A 28 25.64 3.53 15.44
CA THR A 28 26.61 4.50 14.92
C THR A 28 26.03 5.89 15.12
N ASP A 29 26.82 6.81 15.67
CA ASP A 29 26.42 8.21 15.92
C ASP A 29 25.12 8.38 16.72
N GLY A 30 24.93 7.52 17.74
CA GLY A 30 23.73 7.53 18.58
C GLY A 30 22.45 7.04 17.89
N LYS A 31 22.53 6.57 16.65
CA LYS A 31 21.41 6.00 15.89
C LYS A 31 21.59 4.50 15.68
N THR A 32 20.55 3.76 16.00
CA THR A 32 20.51 2.32 15.77
C THR A 32 20.03 2.02 14.35
N HIS A 33 20.79 1.20 13.63
CA HIS A 33 20.41 0.63 12.34
C HIS A 33 20.58 -0.89 12.35
N TYR A 34 19.81 -1.56 11.51
CA TYR A 34 19.83 -3.01 11.36
C TYR A 34 20.53 -3.37 10.05
N SER A 35 21.48 -4.30 10.12
CA SER A 35 22.33 -4.67 9.00
C SER A 35 22.43 -6.19 8.89
N ASP A 36 22.38 -6.72 7.68
CA ASP A 36 22.64 -8.14 7.42
C ASP A 36 24.14 -8.47 7.39
N GLN A 37 24.99 -7.46 7.63
CA GLN A 37 26.43 -7.56 7.76
C GLN A 37 26.89 -7.14 9.18
N PRO A 38 27.96 -7.77 9.73
CA PRO A 38 28.47 -7.46 11.06
C PRO A 38 28.88 -5.99 11.19
N CYS A 39 28.51 -5.37 12.31
CA CYS A 39 28.87 -3.98 12.60
C CYS A 39 30.37 -3.84 12.84
N ALA A 40 31.03 -2.89 12.16
CA ALA A 40 32.46 -2.60 12.36
C ALA A 40 32.79 -2.05 13.77
N ALA A 41 31.79 -1.51 14.47
CA ALA A 41 31.88 -1.07 15.86
C ALA A 41 30.79 -1.80 16.68
N LYS A 42 31.16 -2.20 17.91
CA LYS A 42 30.35 -2.92 18.93
C LYS A 42 28.90 -3.18 18.51
N GLY A 43 28.68 -4.28 17.80
CA GLY A 43 27.35 -4.78 17.44
C GLY A 43 26.97 -5.96 18.33
N GLU A 44 25.74 -5.97 18.82
CA GLU A 44 25.19 -7.11 19.57
C GLU A 44 24.46 -8.03 18.58
N GLN A 45 24.86 -9.29 18.53
CA GLN A 45 24.21 -10.30 17.68
C GLN A 45 22.82 -10.60 18.26
N MET A 46 21.76 -10.30 17.52
CA MET A 46 20.41 -10.58 18.00
C MET A 46 20.11 -12.08 17.89
N LYS A 47 19.72 -12.69 19.02
CA LYS A 47 19.19 -14.05 19.04
C LYS A 47 17.88 -14.10 18.26
N THR A 48 17.79 -15.02 17.30
CA THR A 48 16.64 -15.25 16.41
C THR A 48 15.30 -15.45 17.14
N GLN A 49 15.31 -15.79 18.43
CA GLN A 49 14.10 -15.91 19.27
C GLN A 49 13.46 -14.56 19.67
N ALA A 50 14.15 -13.43 19.50
CA ALA A 50 13.59 -12.09 19.69
C ALA A 50 12.83 -11.56 18.46
N LEU A 51 12.86 -12.29 17.34
CA LEU A 51 11.97 -12.08 16.19
C LEU A 51 10.67 -12.86 16.46
N GLN A 52 9.91 -12.46 17.48
CA GLN A 52 8.59 -13.03 17.71
C GLN A 52 7.70 -12.61 16.54
N SER A 53 7.18 -13.63 15.83
CA SER A 53 6.04 -13.54 14.91
C SER A 53 4.97 -12.63 15.50
N ASN A 54 4.47 -11.66 14.71
CA ASN A 54 3.40 -10.73 15.10
C ASN A 54 2.17 -11.48 15.62
N VAL A 55 2.08 -11.69 16.94
CA VAL A 55 0.83 -12.04 17.61
C VAL A 55 0.28 -10.72 18.14
N ILE A 56 -0.79 -10.24 17.52
CA ILE A 56 -1.45 -8.99 17.92
C ILE A 56 -2.09 -9.22 19.28
N ASP A 57 -1.50 -8.68 20.34
CA ASP A 57 -2.15 -8.58 21.65
C ASP A 57 -3.14 -7.41 21.62
N THR A 58 -4.39 -7.73 21.28
CA THR A 58 -5.50 -6.77 21.18
C THR A 58 -5.80 -6.02 22.49
N SER A 59 -5.25 -6.46 23.63
CA SER A 59 -5.41 -5.78 24.92
C SER A 59 -4.43 -4.61 25.09
N ALA A 60 -3.21 -4.74 24.55
CA ALA A 60 -2.20 -3.68 24.56
C ALA A 60 -2.59 -2.51 23.64
N ASP A 61 -3.25 -2.79 22.51
CA ASP A 61 -3.73 -1.78 21.57
C ASP A 61 -4.83 -0.90 22.16
N ARG A 62 -5.73 -1.45 23.00
CA ARG A 62 -6.76 -0.67 23.67
C ARG A 62 -6.16 0.29 24.71
N ALA A 63 -5.15 -0.16 25.47
CA ALA A 63 -4.43 0.70 26.42
C ALA A 63 -3.50 1.72 25.74
N ALA A 64 -3.03 1.46 24.53
CA ALA A 64 -2.28 2.42 23.71
C ALA A 64 -3.21 3.48 23.06
N ALA A 65 -4.42 3.08 22.66
CA ALA A 65 -5.43 3.97 22.10
C ALA A 65 -5.97 4.97 23.14
N GLU A 66 -6.06 4.59 24.42
CA GLU A 66 -6.47 5.52 25.50
C GLU A 66 -5.35 6.50 25.88
N ARG A 67 -4.10 6.04 25.91
CA ARG A 67 -2.94 6.92 26.19
C ARG A 67 -2.67 7.95 25.08
N SER A 68 -2.96 7.60 23.83
CA SER A 68 -2.83 8.53 22.70
C SER A 68 -3.94 9.60 22.69
N ARG A 69 -5.13 9.30 23.21
CA ARG A 69 -6.18 10.31 23.42
C ARG A 69 -5.82 11.30 24.52
N ALA A 70 -5.30 10.81 25.65
CA ALA A 70 -4.85 11.68 26.75
C ALA A 70 -3.63 12.56 26.38
N ALA A 71 -2.70 12.05 25.57
CA ALA A 71 -1.57 12.84 25.07
C ALA A 71 -1.99 13.96 24.11
N THR A 72 -3.11 13.79 23.38
CA THR A 72 -3.62 14.81 22.44
C THR A 72 -4.20 16.02 23.16
N GLU A 73 -4.80 15.84 24.35
CA GLU A 73 -5.35 16.95 25.15
C GLU A 73 -4.27 17.76 25.87
N GLN A 74 -3.16 17.14 26.30
CA GLN A 74 -2.06 17.85 26.97
C GLN A 74 -1.15 18.62 26.01
N GLN A 75 -1.08 18.24 24.73
CA GLN A 75 -0.32 18.99 23.72
C GLN A 75 -1.00 20.29 23.28
N GLN A 76 -2.29 20.47 23.58
CA GLN A 76 -3.07 21.65 23.17
C GLN A 76 -2.97 22.84 24.15
N ALA A 77 -2.42 22.62 25.36
CA ALA A 77 -2.39 23.64 26.42
C ALA A 77 -1.08 24.45 26.53
N ASN A 78 -0.06 24.18 25.70
CA ASN A 78 1.25 24.83 25.87
C ASN A 78 1.95 25.25 24.56
N ALA A 79 1.19 25.78 23.59
CA ALA A 79 1.75 26.37 22.38
C ALA A 79 2.26 27.81 22.63
N ALA A 80 3.51 27.94 23.08
CA ALA A 80 4.33 29.12 22.83
C ALA A 80 4.57 29.26 21.30
N PRO A 81 4.89 30.46 20.76
CA PRO A 81 4.81 30.71 19.32
C PRO A 81 5.88 29.92 18.57
N ALA A 82 5.46 28.86 17.90
CA ALA A 82 6.31 28.04 17.05
C ALA A 82 6.55 28.74 15.70
N ALA A 83 7.80 28.65 15.24
CA ALA A 83 8.27 29.15 13.96
C ALA A 83 7.38 28.70 12.78
N ALA A 84 7.38 29.51 11.72
CA ALA A 84 6.55 29.33 10.52
C ALA A 84 6.55 27.88 10.00
N PRO A 85 5.38 27.33 9.59
CA PRO A 85 5.31 25.97 9.06
C PRO A 85 6.23 25.83 7.85
N ALA A 86 7.11 24.84 7.86
CA ALA A 86 7.80 24.42 6.65
C ALA A 86 6.74 24.07 5.59
N ALA A 87 6.89 24.60 4.38
CA ALA A 87 5.94 24.40 3.30
C ALA A 87 5.68 22.89 3.10
N PRO A 88 4.41 22.47 2.93
CA PRO A 88 4.10 21.06 2.71
C PRO A 88 4.85 20.59 1.46
N THR A 89 5.78 19.65 1.64
CA THR A 89 6.42 18.94 0.53
C THR A 89 5.34 18.13 -0.15
N ASN A 90 4.86 18.60 -1.31
CA ASN A 90 3.93 17.87 -2.15
C ASN A 90 4.49 16.47 -2.45
N ALA A 91 3.84 15.43 -1.90
CA ALA A 91 4.25 14.05 -2.05
C ALA A 91 3.66 13.47 -3.34
N CYS A 92 3.95 14.12 -4.47
CA CYS A 92 3.45 13.65 -5.76
C CYS A 92 4.05 12.28 -6.12
N PRO A 93 3.27 11.38 -6.74
CA PRO A 93 3.78 10.10 -7.20
C PRO A 93 4.94 10.26 -8.18
N SER A 94 5.90 9.33 -8.12
CA SER A 94 7.01 9.29 -9.07
C SER A 94 6.56 8.76 -10.44
N ASP A 95 7.36 9.01 -11.48
CA ASP A 95 7.11 8.44 -12.83
C ASP A 95 7.06 6.91 -12.81
N ARG A 96 7.84 6.29 -11.91
CA ARG A 96 7.82 4.84 -11.69
C ARG A 96 6.49 4.37 -11.15
N ASP A 97 5.91 5.10 -10.18
CA ASP A 97 4.60 4.78 -9.62
C ASP A 97 3.50 4.90 -10.68
N ILE A 98 3.56 5.96 -11.49
CA ILE A 98 2.61 6.19 -12.59
C ILE A 98 2.71 5.06 -13.62
N THR A 99 3.91 4.67 -14.03
CA THR A 99 4.13 3.57 -14.97
C THR A 99 3.61 2.24 -14.43
N ALA A 100 3.79 1.98 -13.13
CA ALA A 100 3.25 0.80 -12.47
C ALA A 100 1.71 0.80 -12.47
N MET A 101 1.09 1.95 -12.19
CA MET A 101 -0.37 2.11 -12.28
C MET A 101 -0.88 1.92 -13.71
N GLU A 102 -0.18 2.45 -14.73
CA GLU A 102 -0.54 2.29 -16.15
C GLU A 102 -0.51 0.82 -16.57
N THR A 103 0.53 0.10 -16.15
CA THR A 103 0.64 -1.35 -16.35
C THR A 103 -0.52 -2.08 -15.67
N LYS A 104 -0.90 -1.66 -14.45
CA LYS A 104 -2.03 -2.26 -13.76
C LYS A 104 -3.35 -1.98 -14.46
N ALA A 105 -3.56 -0.76 -14.95
CA ALA A 105 -4.77 -0.35 -15.67
C ALA A 105 -4.99 -1.11 -16.99
N SER A 106 -3.91 -1.60 -17.63
CA SER A 106 -4.00 -2.41 -18.84
C SER A 106 -4.35 -3.89 -18.58
N SER A 107 -4.33 -4.33 -17.32
CA SER A 107 -4.60 -5.73 -16.96
C SER A 107 -5.99 -6.20 -17.40
N ILE A 108 -6.08 -7.35 -18.05
CA ILE A 108 -7.36 -7.95 -18.47
C ILE A 108 -8.20 -8.47 -17.29
N SER A 109 -7.58 -8.77 -16.15
CA SER A 109 -8.26 -9.36 -14.98
C SER A 109 -9.01 -8.32 -14.12
N LEU A 110 -8.78 -7.03 -14.36
CA LEU A 110 -9.47 -5.98 -13.63
C LEU A 110 -10.86 -5.72 -14.22
N SER A 111 -11.82 -5.49 -13.31
CA SER A 111 -13.14 -5.00 -13.69
C SER A 111 -13.06 -3.60 -14.34
N ALA A 112 -14.09 -3.23 -15.10
CA ALA A 112 -14.16 -1.91 -15.72
C ALA A 112 -14.05 -0.77 -14.69
N ASP A 113 -14.70 -0.91 -13.53
CA ASP A 113 -14.67 0.09 -12.46
C ASP A 113 -13.27 0.20 -11.84
N ALA A 114 -12.59 -0.92 -11.64
CA ALA A 114 -11.22 -0.93 -11.14
C ALA A 114 -10.26 -0.22 -12.10
N LYS A 115 -10.37 -0.49 -13.41
CA LYS A 115 -9.56 0.19 -14.43
C LYS A 115 -9.79 1.69 -14.45
N ARG A 116 -11.05 2.11 -14.42
CA ARG A 116 -11.42 3.53 -14.40
C ARG A 116 -10.86 4.24 -13.17
N PHE A 117 -11.00 3.62 -11.99
CA PHE A 117 -10.42 4.16 -10.76
C PHE A 117 -8.90 4.37 -10.87
N ILE A 118 -8.17 3.37 -11.38
CA ILE A 118 -6.71 3.47 -11.56
C ILE A 118 -6.35 4.54 -12.61
N GLN A 119 -7.11 4.65 -13.70
CA GLN A 119 -6.92 5.70 -14.71
C GLN A 119 -7.13 7.10 -14.13
N ASP A 120 -8.13 7.26 -13.29
CA ASP A 120 -8.37 8.51 -12.57
C ASP A 120 -7.23 8.83 -11.60
N GLU A 121 -6.65 7.81 -10.95
CA GLU A 121 -5.49 8.00 -10.08
C GLU A 121 -4.23 8.39 -10.88
N ILE A 122 -4.00 7.78 -12.04
CA ILE A 122 -2.93 8.18 -12.97
C ILE A 122 -3.10 9.64 -13.40
N ARG A 123 -4.32 10.05 -13.73
CA ARG A 123 -4.61 11.44 -14.11
C ARG A 123 -4.27 12.39 -12.95
N ARG A 124 -4.73 12.11 -11.73
CA ARG A 124 -4.46 12.94 -10.55
C ARG A 124 -2.97 12.97 -10.21
N ALA A 125 -2.28 11.84 -10.29
CA ALA A 125 -0.84 11.73 -10.10
C ALA A 125 -0.07 12.64 -11.09
N ARG A 126 -0.42 12.58 -12.38
CA ARG A 126 0.16 13.44 -13.43
C ARG A 126 -0.17 14.92 -13.22
N GLN A 127 -1.35 15.24 -12.72
CA GLN A 127 -1.72 16.63 -12.38
C GLN A 127 -0.86 17.14 -11.22
N CYS A 128 -0.67 16.35 -10.17
CA CYS A 128 0.21 16.69 -9.04
C CYS A 128 1.63 17.01 -9.53
N GLN A 129 2.21 16.17 -10.39
CA GLN A 129 3.54 16.40 -10.95
C GLN A 129 3.67 17.72 -11.73
N LYS A 130 2.57 18.19 -12.33
CA LYS A 130 2.50 19.47 -13.05
C LYS A 130 2.18 20.66 -12.13
N GLY A 131 2.17 20.47 -10.82
CA GLY A 131 1.78 21.48 -9.84
C GLY A 131 0.28 21.74 -9.77
N GLN A 132 -0.53 20.90 -10.40
CA GLN A 132 -1.99 20.99 -10.40
C GLN A 132 -2.56 20.03 -9.34
N GLY A 133 -2.88 20.55 -8.17
CA GLY A 133 -3.30 19.74 -7.03
C GLY A 133 -2.13 19.26 -6.18
N SER A 134 -2.45 18.71 -5.01
CA SER A 134 -1.48 18.31 -4.00
C SER A 134 -1.88 16.99 -3.36
N TYR A 135 -0.91 16.12 -3.15
CA TYR A 135 -1.03 14.96 -2.28
C TYR A 135 -0.23 15.23 -1.01
N SER A 136 -0.83 15.02 0.16
CA SER A 136 -0.04 14.72 1.34
C SER A 136 0.52 13.30 1.24
N ALA A 137 1.58 13.00 2.01
CA ALA A 137 2.14 11.65 2.05
C ALA A 137 1.13 10.60 2.54
N SER A 138 0.23 10.98 3.46
CA SER A 138 -0.86 10.12 3.91
C SER A 138 -1.88 9.86 2.81
N ASP A 139 -2.26 10.90 2.06
CA ASP A 139 -3.26 10.76 0.99
C ASP A 139 -2.75 9.84 -0.11
N TRP A 140 -1.48 9.98 -0.47
CA TRP A 140 -0.86 9.11 -1.46
C TRP A 140 -0.83 7.64 -0.99
N ASN A 141 -0.60 7.40 0.30
CA ASN A 141 -0.64 6.04 0.83
C ASN A 141 -2.05 5.42 0.74
N VAL A 142 -3.10 6.20 1.00
CA VAL A 142 -4.49 5.74 0.81
C VAL A 142 -4.75 5.39 -0.66
N SER A 143 -4.30 6.22 -1.59
CA SER A 143 -4.40 5.94 -3.02
C SER A 143 -3.66 4.68 -3.44
N LYS A 144 -2.41 4.48 -3.00
CA LYS A 144 -1.65 3.25 -3.28
C LYS A 144 -2.36 2.01 -2.76
N GLN A 145 -2.80 2.03 -1.51
CA GLN A 145 -3.54 0.91 -0.92
C GLN A 145 -4.82 0.60 -1.71
N ALA A 146 -5.53 1.64 -2.18
CA ALA A 146 -6.72 1.46 -2.99
C ALA A 146 -6.42 0.87 -4.38
N VAL A 147 -5.35 1.32 -5.03
CA VAL A 147 -4.87 0.75 -6.31
C VAL A 147 -4.44 -0.71 -6.11
N ASP A 148 -3.70 -1.01 -5.04
CA ASP A 148 -3.24 -2.36 -4.71
C ASP A 148 -4.40 -3.32 -4.45
N ALA A 149 -5.41 -2.87 -3.70
CA ALA A 149 -6.61 -3.64 -3.42
C ALA A 149 -7.46 -3.95 -4.67
N GLN A 150 -7.27 -3.28 -5.80
CA GLN A 150 -8.04 -3.58 -7.01
C GLN A 150 -7.75 -4.98 -7.60
N SER A 151 -6.57 -5.54 -7.32
CA SER A 151 -6.24 -6.92 -7.69
C SER A 151 -6.66 -7.95 -6.64
N SER A 152 -7.19 -7.51 -5.50
CA SER A 152 -7.70 -8.39 -4.45
C SER A 152 -9.10 -8.90 -4.78
N LEU A 153 -9.39 -10.14 -4.40
CA LEU A 153 -10.72 -10.72 -4.49
C LEU A 153 -11.74 -10.05 -3.54
N THR A 154 -11.25 -9.40 -2.47
CA THR A 154 -12.08 -8.75 -1.45
C THR A 154 -11.55 -7.36 -1.10
N GLY A 155 -12.44 -6.46 -0.70
CA GLY A 155 -12.08 -5.13 -0.18
C GLY A 155 -11.69 -4.06 -1.22
N GLY A 156 -11.56 -4.41 -2.51
CA GLY A 156 -11.22 -3.44 -3.57
C GLY A 156 -12.25 -2.32 -3.72
N ALA A 157 -13.55 -2.62 -3.59
CA ALA A 157 -14.61 -1.62 -3.65
C ALA A 157 -14.60 -0.67 -2.44
N ASP A 158 -14.34 -1.18 -1.24
CA ASP A 158 -14.21 -0.35 -0.03
C ASP A 158 -12.99 0.55 -0.09
N ALA A 159 -11.85 0.02 -0.54
CA ALA A 159 -10.64 0.80 -0.68
C ALA A 159 -10.80 1.93 -1.70
N ARG A 160 -11.48 1.65 -2.82
CA ARG A 160 -11.86 2.67 -3.81
C ARG A 160 -12.75 3.75 -3.19
N ARG A 161 -13.80 3.38 -2.46
CA ARG A 161 -14.68 4.35 -1.79
C ARG A 161 -13.93 5.29 -0.84
N ARG A 162 -12.97 4.75 -0.06
CA ARG A 162 -12.15 5.56 0.85
C ARG A 162 -11.26 6.54 0.10
N ALA A 163 -10.58 6.10 -0.96
CA ALA A 163 -9.75 6.97 -1.78
C ALA A 163 -10.57 8.07 -2.48
N GLU A 164 -11.72 7.72 -3.07
CA GLU A 164 -12.61 8.70 -3.70
C GLU A 164 -13.17 9.73 -2.71
N ALA A 165 -13.52 9.30 -1.49
CA ALA A 165 -13.99 10.20 -0.43
C ALA A 165 -12.88 11.19 -0.03
N MET A 166 -11.65 10.71 0.12
CA MET A 166 -10.48 11.55 0.39
C MET A 166 -10.24 12.56 -0.75
N HIS A 167 -10.27 12.14 -2.01
CA HIS A 167 -10.11 13.06 -3.15
C HIS A 167 -11.23 14.09 -3.24
N SER A 168 -12.47 13.69 -2.95
CA SER A 168 -13.63 14.59 -2.94
C SER A 168 -13.50 15.64 -1.83
N ALA A 169 -12.98 15.24 -0.66
CA ALA A 169 -12.73 16.16 0.45
C ALA A 169 -11.58 17.13 0.14
N ALA A 170 -10.54 16.68 -0.58
CA ALA A 170 -9.40 17.51 -0.95
C ALA A 170 -9.68 18.50 -2.10
N ASN A 171 -10.63 18.19 -2.99
CA ASN A 171 -10.97 19.03 -4.13
C ASN A 171 -12.47 18.92 -4.49
N ALA A 172 -13.22 19.99 -4.29
CA ALA A 172 -14.65 20.04 -4.58
C ALA A 172 -15.00 19.73 -6.05
N SER A 173 -14.22 20.23 -7.00
CA SER A 173 -14.43 19.95 -8.44
C SER A 173 -14.22 18.47 -8.78
N GLU A 174 -13.34 17.80 -8.03
CA GLU A 174 -13.11 16.37 -8.16
C GLU A 174 -14.26 15.58 -7.53
N GLY A 175 -14.78 16.04 -6.39
CA GLY A 175 -16.01 15.51 -5.78
C GLY A 175 -17.20 15.56 -6.73
N ASP A 176 -17.43 16.70 -7.38
CA ASP A 176 -18.50 16.88 -8.37
C ASP A 176 -18.35 15.93 -9.56
N ARG A 177 -17.12 15.71 -10.03
CA ARG A 177 -16.83 14.78 -11.13
C ARG A 177 -17.13 13.34 -10.72
N ILE A 178 -16.69 12.92 -9.53
CA ILE A 178 -16.95 11.59 -8.99
C ILE A 178 -18.45 11.38 -8.80
N ALA A 179 -19.19 12.37 -8.30
CA ALA A 179 -20.64 12.31 -8.13
C ALA A 179 -21.37 12.11 -9.48
N ARG A 180 -21.09 12.95 -10.48
CA ARG A 180 -21.67 12.81 -11.83
C ARG A 180 -21.36 11.46 -12.47
N GLN A 181 -20.18 10.93 -12.19
CA GLN A 181 -19.77 9.62 -12.69
C GLN A 181 -20.58 8.49 -12.06
N ARG A 182 -20.78 8.51 -10.73
CA ARG A 182 -21.61 7.52 -10.03
C ARG A 182 -23.04 7.52 -10.55
N GLU A 183 -23.64 8.70 -10.72
CA GLU A 183 -24.98 8.80 -11.29
C GLU A 183 -25.04 8.25 -12.73
N ALA A 184 -24.01 8.47 -13.53
CA ALA A 184 -23.95 7.92 -14.89
C ALA A 184 -23.85 6.39 -14.89
N ASP A 185 -23.06 5.83 -13.99
CA ASP A 185 -22.91 4.39 -13.83
C ASP A 185 -24.21 3.74 -13.30
N GLU A 186 -24.90 4.37 -12.36
CA GLU A 186 -26.22 3.95 -11.87
C GLU A 186 -27.28 3.95 -12.98
N ARG A 187 -27.33 5.03 -13.78
CA ARG A 187 -28.23 5.10 -14.94
C ARG A 187 -27.94 3.99 -15.96
N ASN A 188 -26.67 3.71 -16.22
CA ASN A 188 -26.28 2.64 -17.15
C ASN A 188 -26.61 1.26 -16.58
N ALA A 189 -26.41 1.02 -15.28
CA ALA A 189 -26.79 -0.22 -14.62
C ALA A 189 -28.31 -0.44 -14.71
N GLN A 190 -29.11 0.58 -14.43
CA GLN A 190 -30.57 0.51 -14.54
C GLN A 190 -31.02 0.19 -15.97
N ARG A 191 -30.41 0.83 -16.99
CA ARG A 191 -30.70 0.52 -18.40
C ARG A 191 -30.40 -0.94 -18.73
N ARG A 192 -29.29 -1.49 -18.22
CA ARG A 192 -28.93 -2.90 -18.43
C ARG A 192 -29.92 -3.85 -17.76
N LEU A 193 -30.43 -3.53 -16.57
CA LEU A 193 -31.44 -4.33 -15.90
C LEU A 193 -32.76 -4.33 -16.66
N ASN A 194 -33.24 -3.14 -17.06
CA ASN A 194 -34.47 -2.99 -17.83
C ASN A 194 -34.40 -3.71 -19.19
N ALA A 195 -33.23 -3.71 -19.84
CA ALA A 195 -33.02 -4.43 -21.11
C ALA A 195 -33.02 -5.97 -20.95
N GLN A 196 -32.71 -6.50 -19.77
CA GLN A 196 -32.67 -7.95 -19.49
C GLN A 196 -34.02 -8.51 -19.03
N GLN A 197 -34.87 -7.67 -18.41
CA GLN A 197 -36.22 -8.05 -17.97
C GLN A 197 -37.09 -8.71 -19.06
N PRO A 198 -37.24 -8.17 -20.29
CA PRO A 198 -38.12 -8.76 -21.30
C PRO A 198 -37.65 -10.12 -21.84
N LEU A 199 -36.41 -10.53 -21.57
CA LEU A 199 -35.88 -11.85 -21.95
C LEU A 199 -36.12 -12.91 -20.87
N ARG A 200 -36.46 -12.51 -19.64
CA ARG A 200 -36.74 -13.43 -18.52
C ARG A 200 -38.20 -13.86 -18.43
N ASP A 201 -39.11 -13.05 -18.96
CA ASP A 201 -40.56 -13.27 -18.90
C ASP A 201 -41.11 -14.03 -20.14
N ARG A 202 -40.24 -14.72 -20.88
CA ARG A 202 -40.57 -15.61 -22.01
C ARG A 202 -40.02 -17.00 -21.74
#